data_AF-A0A9E4ZK27-F1
#
_entry.id   AF-A0A9E4ZK27-F1
#
_cell.length_a   1.000
_cell.length_b   1.000
_cell.length_c   1.000
_cell.angle_alpha   90.00
_cell.angle_beta   90.00
_cell.angle_gamma   90.00
#
_symmetry.space_group_name_H-M   'P 1'
#
loop_
_entity.id
_entity.type
_entity.pdbx_description
1 polymer ?
#
loop_
_entity_poly.entity_id
_entity_poly.type
_entity_poly.pdbx_seq_one_letter_code
_entity_poly.pdbx_strand_id
1 'polypeptide(L)'
;MMVLSGEMEFRLIAFDSMGAKSSCTLVKTPDTSILIDPRAAIMQKSFPLQDPEKQFYLQSAIKQIKEEMKKAEHIVLSHYHFDHYMIDEESCEIYLNSDMWIKDPNRWINHSQWERSRDFLQLMSKVNKTDLKHSPPGQKQYKDPVECLPIAFSKYLGNYQERRGELISNWRSNYSAYLSSILYDRL
;
A
#
# COMPACT_ATOMS: atom_id res chain seq x y z
N MET A 1 15.87 -11.91 3.34
CA MET A 1 16.79 -11.59 4.47
C MET A 1 15.99 -11.67 5.77
N MET A 2 16.54 -12.25 6.84
CA MET A 2 15.87 -12.38 8.14
C MET A 2 16.58 -11.50 9.17
N VAL A 3 15.82 -10.74 9.95
CA VAL A 3 16.31 -9.88 11.03
C VAL A 3 15.55 -10.24 12.30
N LEU A 4 16.27 -10.53 13.39
CA LEU A 4 15.69 -10.83 14.69
C LEU A 4 15.77 -9.60 15.61
N SER A 5 14.68 -9.29 16.31
CA SER A 5 14.62 -8.25 17.33
C SER A 5 13.81 -8.75 18.53
N GLY A 6 14.52 -9.24 19.55
CA GLY A 6 13.88 -9.98 20.64
C GLY A 6 13.22 -11.27 20.11
N GLU A 7 11.95 -11.49 20.46
CA GLU A 7 11.13 -12.62 19.98
C GLU A 7 10.44 -12.34 18.63
N MET A 8 10.72 -11.19 18.01
CA MET A 8 10.16 -10.83 16.71
C MET A 8 11.14 -11.14 15.58
N GLU A 9 10.63 -11.75 14.52
CA GLU A 9 11.35 -12.06 13.29
C GLU A 9 10.77 -11.25 12.13
N PHE A 10 11.65 -10.53 11.43
CA PHE A 10 11.32 -9.80 10.22
C PHE A 10 11.96 -10.50 9.02
N ARG A 11 11.13 -10.92 8.07
CA ARG A 11 11.57 -11.49 6.79
C ARG A 11 11.19 -10.55 5.66
N LEU A 12 12.20 -10.00 5.00
CA LEU A 12 12.05 -9.25 3.77
C LEU A 12 11.84 -10.24 2.62
N ILE A 13 10.60 -10.31 2.11
CA ILE A 13 10.20 -11.31 1.11
C ILE A 13 10.52 -10.83 -0.31
N ALA A 14 10.15 -9.60 -0.64
CA ALA A 14 10.43 -9.01 -1.95
C ALA A 14 10.55 -7.49 -1.86
N PHE A 15 11.59 -6.94 -2.50
CA PHE A 15 11.91 -5.52 -2.52
C PHE A 15 12.58 -5.14 -3.84
N ASP A 16 12.55 -3.85 -4.18
CA ASP A 16 13.20 -3.31 -5.39
C ASP A 16 14.67 -3.76 -5.51
N SER A 17 15.40 -3.81 -4.39
CA SER A 17 16.80 -4.26 -4.33
C SER A 17 16.99 -5.76 -4.60
N MET A 18 15.91 -6.55 -4.59
CA MET A 18 15.86 -7.98 -4.93
C MET A 18 15.41 -8.21 -6.37
N GLY A 19 15.28 -7.15 -7.18
CA GLY A 19 14.97 -7.25 -8.61
C GLY A 19 13.47 -7.26 -8.94
N ALA A 20 12.59 -7.00 -7.97
CA ALA A 20 11.15 -6.90 -8.18
C ALA A 20 10.57 -5.71 -7.42
N LYS A 21 9.71 -4.92 -8.06
CA LYS A 21 9.15 -3.70 -7.47
C LYS A 21 8.17 -4.10 -6.37
N SER A 22 8.51 -3.90 -5.10
CA SER A 22 7.76 -4.45 -3.97
C SER A 22 8.22 -3.86 -2.64
N SER A 23 7.41 -4.05 -1.60
CA SER A 23 7.77 -3.80 -0.20
C SER A 23 7.24 -4.92 0.72
N CYS A 24 7.21 -6.15 0.23
CA CYS A 24 6.58 -7.27 0.93
C CYS A 24 7.43 -7.73 2.11
N THR A 25 6.85 -7.62 3.31
CA THR A 25 7.51 -7.98 4.58
C THR A 25 6.63 -8.91 5.39
N LEU A 26 7.21 -9.99 5.87
CA LEU A 26 6.62 -10.85 6.88
C LEU A 26 7.18 -10.47 8.24
N VAL A 27 6.30 -10.22 9.20
CA VAL A 27 6.62 -10.03 10.61
C VAL A 27 6.04 -11.20 11.37
N LYS A 28 6.87 -11.93 12.10
CA LYS A 28 6.45 -13.03 12.97
C LYS A 28 6.78 -12.71 14.42
N THR A 29 5.86 -13.07 15.29
CA THR A 29 6.01 -13.07 16.74
C THR A 29 5.64 -14.47 17.24
N PRO A 30 5.84 -14.81 18.53
CA PRO A 30 5.40 -16.09 19.06
C PRO A 30 3.89 -16.33 18.91
N ASP A 31 3.10 -15.25 18.93
CA ASP A 31 1.64 -15.32 18.99
C ASP A 31 0.96 -15.09 17.65
N THR A 32 1.63 -14.44 16.68
CA THR A 32 1.00 -14.09 15.40
C THR A 32 1.99 -13.88 14.25
N SER A 33 1.46 -13.87 13.03
CA SER A 33 2.19 -13.56 11.80
C SER A 33 1.44 -12.56 10.92
N ILE A 34 2.15 -11.51 10.49
CA ILE A 34 1.60 -10.41 9.71
C ILE A 34 2.38 -10.29 8.41
N LEU A 35 1.70 -10.44 7.27
CA LEU A 35 2.28 -10.21 5.95
C LEU A 35 1.80 -8.87 5.41
N ILE A 36 2.75 -7.98 5.12
CA ILE A 36 2.48 -6.60 4.71
C ILE A 36 2.76 -6.48 3.21
N ASP A 37 1.80 -5.92 2.48
CA ASP A 37 1.84 -5.60 1.05
C ASP A 37 2.31 -6.78 0.16
N PRO A 38 1.55 -7.89 0.14
CA PRO A 38 1.92 -9.13 -0.52
C PRO A 38 1.72 -9.07 -2.04
N ARG A 39 2.58 -8.31 -2.72
CA ARG A 39 2.68 -8.32 -4.19
C ARG A 39 4.06 -7.84 -4.62
N ALA A 40 4.39 -8.07 -5.89
CA ALA A 40 5.51 -7.46 -6.57
C ALA A 40 5.11 -7.13 -8.02
N ALA A 41 5.75 -6.14 -8.64
CA ALA A 41 5.61 -5.81 -10.05
C ALA A 41 6.96 -5.85 -10.78
N ILE A 42 6.93 -5.84 -12.12
CA ILE A 42 8.15 -5.81 -12.92
C ILE A 42 8.90 -4.49 -12.69
N MET A 43 10.23 -4.56 -12.61
CA MET A 43 11.05 -3.36 -12.49
C MET A 43 10.99 -2.48 -13.74
N GLN A 44 11.09 -1.16 -13.55
CA GLN A 44 11.16 -0.18 -14.63
C GLN A 44 12.32 -0.46 -15.61
N LYS A 45 12.18 0.07 -16.84
CA LYS A 45 13.19 -0.09 -17.90
C LYS A 45 14.60 0.35 -17.50
N SER A 46 14.72 1.39 -16.67
CA SER A 46 16.00 1.92 -16.20
C SER A 46 16.68 1.07 -15.12
N PHE A 47 16.02 0.03 -14.60
CA PHE A 47 16.65 -0.89 -13.66
C PHE A 47 17.70 -1.73 -14.38
N PRO A 48 18.90 -1.97 -13.78
CA PRO A 48 20.09 -2.44 -14.49
C PRO A 48 20.05 -3.90 -14.97
N LEU A 49 18.95 -4.62 -14.74
CA LEU A 49 18.76 -5.99 -15.21
C LEU A 49 18.17 -6.03 -16.62
N GLN A 50 18.49 -7.09 -17.37
CA GLN A 50 17.83 -7.37 -18.65
C GLN A 50 16.39 -7.83 -18.42
N ASP A 51 15.53 -7.70 -19.43
CA ASP A 51 14.11 -8.02 -19.30
C ASP A 51 13.82 -9.49 -18.92
N PRO A 52 14.56 -10.50 -19.42
CA PRO A 52 14.41 -11.88 -18.94
C PRO A 52 14.72 -12.05 -17.46
N GLU A 53 15.73 -11.34 -16.94
CA GLU A 53 16.11 -11.37 -15.53
C GLU A 53 15.05 -10.69 -14.67
N LYS A 54 14.54 -9.52 -15.07
CA LYS A 54 13.43 -8.84 -14.40
C LYS A 54 12.21 -9.75 -14.29
N GLN A 55 11.89 -10.47 -15.36
CA GLN A 55 10.78 -11.42 -15.37
C GLN A 55 11.02 -12.61 -14.42
N PHE A 56 12.24 -13.15 -14.40
CA PHE A 56 12.63 -14.21 -13.48
C PHE A 56 12.46 -13.78 -12.02
N TYR A 57 12.99 -12.61 -11.64
CA TYR A 57 12.88 -12.11 -10.26
C TYR A 57 11.43 -11.82 -9.87
N LEU A 58 10.63 -11.25 -10.77
CA LEU A 58 9.20 -11.06 -10.56
C LEU A 58 8.50 -12.40 -10.26
N GLN A 59 8.71 -13.41 -11.10
CA GLN A 59 8.08 -14.73 -10.91
C GLN A 59 8.51 -15.39 -9.60
N SER A 60 9.80 -15.30 -9.27
CA SER A 60 10.35 -15.81 -8.00
C SER A 60 9.73 -15.10 -6.79
N ALA A 61 9.62 -13.77 -6.85
CA ALA A 61 8.98 -12.97 -5.80
C ALA A 61 7.51 -13.35 -5.63
N ILE A 62 6.74 -13.44 -6.72
CA ILE A 62 5.31 -13.78 -6.64
C ILE A 62 5.08 -15.17 -6.07
N LYS A 63 5.93 -16.14 -6.45
CA LYS A 63 5.87 -17.48 -5.87
C LYS A 63 6.09 -17.44 -4.34
N GLN A 64 7.17 -16.80 -3.89
CA GLN A 64 7.48 -16.70 -2.46
C GLN A 64 6.39 -15.96 -1.69
N ILE A 65 5.87 -14.86 -2.25
CA ILE A 65 4.79 -14.09 -1.63
C ILE A 65 3.54 -14.96 -1.47
N LYS A 66 3.10 -15.70 -2.50
CA LYS A 66 1.93 -16.59 -2.41
C LYS A 66 2.13 -17.70 -1.38
N GLU A 67 3.36 -18.23 -1.25
CA GLU A 67 3.68 -19.23 -0.23
C GLU A 67 3.60 -18.66 1.20
N GLU A 68 3.99 -17.41 1.42
CA GLU A 68 3.87 -16.75 2.73
C GLU A 68 2.43 -16.28 3.00
N MET A 69 1.69 -15.83 1.98
CA MET A 69 0.27 -15.47 2.12
C MET A 69 -0.55 -16.63 2.67
N LYS A 70 -0.29 -17.87 2.21
CA LYS A 70 -0.97 -19.08 2.69
C LYS A 70 -0.68 -19.45 4.14
N LYS A 71 0.34 -18.84 4.77
CA LYS A 71 0.81 -19.14 6.13
C LYS A 71 0.56 -17.99 7.11
N ALA A 72 0.32 -16.79 6.61
CA ALA A 72 0.13 -15.60 7.44
C ALA A 72 -1.27 -15.59 8.04
N GLU A 73 -1.35 -15.25 9.33
CA GLU A 73 -2.63 -15.07 10.03
C GLU A 73 -3.28 -13.74 9.63
N HIS A 74 -2.48 -12.67 9.61
CA HIS A 74 -2.91 -11.35 9.19
C HIS A 74 -2.27 -10.93 7.87
N ILE A 75 -3.06 -10.27 7.02
CA ILE A 75 -2.57 -9.64 5.80
C ILE A 75 -2.90 -8.15 5.81
N VAL A 76 -1.88 -7.31 5.60
CA VAL A 76 -2.02 -5.85 5.55
C VAL A 76 -1.86 -5.37 4.11
N LEU A 77 -2.82 -4.58 3.62
CA LEU A 77 -2.71 -3.81 2.39
C LEU A 77 -2.64 -2.32 2.75
N SER A 78 -1.43 -1.77 2.75
CA SER A 78 -1.18 -0.40 3.22
C SER A 78 -1.76 0.66 2.28
N HIS A 79 -1.84 0.37 0.98
CA HIS A 79 -2.43 1.23 -0.05
C HIS A 79 -2.64 0.49 -1.39
N TYR A 80 -3.28 1.16 -2.36
CA TYR A 80 -3.76 0.55 -3.61
C TYR A 80 -2.85 0.83 -4.81
N HIS A 81 -1.56 0.48 -4.68
CA HIS A 81 -0.65 0.40 -5.82
C HIS A 81 -0.49 -1.06 -6.29
N PHE A 82 -0.33 -1.28 -7.60
CA PHE A 82 -0.33 -2.63 -8.18
C PHE A 82 0.82 -3.53 -7.72
N ASP A 83 1.85 -2.96 -7.10
CA ASP A 83 2.95 -3.66 -6.45
C ASP A 83 2.68 -4.05 -4.99
N HIS A 84 1.50 -3.76 -4.43
CA HIS A 84 1.16 -4.03 -3.01
C HIS A 84 0.02 -5.02 -2.79
N TYR A 85 -0.81 -5.31 -3.81
CA TYR A 85 -1.93 -6.26 -3.70
C TYR A 85 -2.17 -7.05 -4.99
N MET A 86 -2.70 -8.27 -4.85
CA MET A 86 -3.06 -9.14 -5.97
C MET A 86 -4.54 -8.99 -6.34
N ILE A 87 -4.85 -9.10 -7.64
CA ILE A 87 -6.21 -9.04 -8.19
C ILE A 87 -6.41 -10.28 -9.08
N ASP A 88 -6.46 -11.44 -8.45
CA ASP A 88 -6.77 -12.73 -9.07
C ASP A 88 -7.53 -13.61 -8.08
N GLU A 89 -8.33 -14.55 -8.60
CA GLU A 89 -9.24 -15.39 -7.81
C GLU A 89 -8.51 -16.20 -6.73
N GLU A 90 -7.39 -16.87 -7.07
CA GLU A 90 -6.58 -17.64 -6.11
C GLU A 90 -6.12 -16.75 -4.94
N SER A 91 -5.61 -15.56 -5.25
CA SER A 91 -5.11 -14.64 -4.22
C SER A 91 -6.24 -14.10 -3.34
N CYS A 92 -7.42 -13.83 -3.93
CA CYS A 92 -8.62 -13.45 -3.20
C CYS A 92 -9.10 -14.55 -2.25
N GLU A 93 -9.07 -15.82 -2.66
CA GLU A 93 -9.38 -16.94 -1.76
C GLU A 93 -8.41 -16.99 -0.57
N ILE A 94 -7.11 -16.78 -0.80
CA ILE A 94 -6.12 -16.74 0.28
C ILE A 94 -6.40 -15.56 1.23
N TYR A 95 -6.66 -14.38 0.68
CA TYR A 95 -7.03 -13.19 1.45
C TYR A 95 -8.25 -13.43 2.35
N LEU A 96 -9.31 -14.06 1.83
CA LEU A 96 -10.54 -14.36 2.57
C LEU A 96 -10.35 -15.37 3.71
N ASN A 97 -9.28 -16.17 3.67
CA ASN A 97 -8.92 -17.11 4.73
C ASN A 97 -7.96 -16.49 5.77
N SER A 98 -7.66 -15.19 5.67
CA SER A 98 -6.79 -14.44 6.59
C SER A 98 -7.55 -13.27 7.22
N ASP A 99 -7.05 -12.78 8.35
CA ASP A 99 -7.53 -11.55 8.95
C ASP A 99 -6.93 -10.34 8.23
N MET A 100 -7.75 -9.69 7.40
CA MET A 100 -7.30 -8.59 6.54
C MET A 100 -7.37 -7.22 7.20
N TRP A 101 -6.32 -6.43 6.97
CA TRP A 101 -6.23 -5.01 7.33
C TRP A 101 -5.94 -4.21 6.08
N ILE A 102 -6.96 -3.59 5.51
CA ILE A 102 -6.82 -2.79 4.28
C ILE A 102 -6.94 -1.31 4.57
N LYS A 103 -6.23 -0.50 3.79
CA LYS A 103 -6.42 0.95 3.78
C LYS A 103 -7.89 1.29 3.56
N ASP A 104 -8.46 2.18 4.37
CA ASP A 104 -9.83 2.64 4.17
C ASP A 104 -10.00 3.24 2.76
N PRO A 105 -10.84 2.63 1.89
CA PRO A 105 -11.03 3.07 0.51
C PRO A 105 -11.71 4.45 0.42
N ASN A 106 -12.33 4.93 1.48
CA ASN A 106 -13.01 6.22 1.51
C ASN A 106 -12.18 7.31 2.21
N ARG A 107 -10.94 7.02 2.64
CA ARG A 107 -10.15 7.96 3.46
C ARG A 107 -8.66 7.95 3.15
N TRP A 108 -8.10 9.16 3.05
CA TRP A 108 -6.68 9.45 2.80
C TRP A 108 -6.09 8.73 1.59
N ILE A 109 -6.85 8.68 0.48
CA ILE A 109 -6.38 8.14 -0.80
C ILE A 109 -6.78 9.03 -1.98
N ASN A 110 -5.95 9.06 -3.02
CA ASN A 110 -6.26 9.79 -4.26
C ASN A 110 -7.31 9.04 -5.11
N HIS A 111 -7.68 9.60 -6.26
CA HIS A 111 -8.71 9.02 -7.14
C HIS A 111 -8.28 7.67 -7.74
N SER A 112 -7.04 7.52 -8.21
CA SER A 112 -6.58 6.26 -8.80
C SER A 112 -6.54 5.12 -7.80
N GLN A 113 -6.17 5.39 -6.55
CA GLN A 113 -6.26 4.41 -5.47
C GLN A 113 -7.72 4.09 -5.12
N TRP A 114 -8.62 5.06 -5.20
CA TRP A 114 -10.05 4.85 -4.97
C TRP A 114 -10.66 3.90 -6.01
N GLU A 115 -10.43 4.13 -7.30
CA GLU A 115 -10.89 3.23 -8.38
C GLU A 115 -10.36 1.81 -8.17
N ARG A 116 -9.04 1.69 -7.96
CA ARG A 116 -8.37 0.41 -7.71
C ARG A 116 -8.91 -0.34 -6.48
N SER A 117 -9.26 0.39 -5.42
CA SER A 117 -9.87 -0.19 -4.24
C SER A 117 -11.24 -0.79 -4.53
N ARG A 118 -12.02 -0.18 -5.44
CA ARG A 118 -13.32 -0.68 -5.86
C ARG A 118 -13.17 -1.95 -6.70
N ASP A 119 -12.24 -1.96 -7.65
CA ASP A 119 -11.93 -3.16 -8.43
C ASP A 119 -11.54 -4.34 -7.52
N PHE A 120 -10.66 -4.07 -6.55
CA PHE A 120 -10.24 -5.06 -5.57
C PHE A 120 -11.42 -5.59 -4.74
N LEU A 121 -12.21 -4.69 -4.13
CA LEU A 121 -13.33 -5.07 -3.28
C LEU A 121 -14.45 -5.77 -4.05
N GLN A 122 -14.67 -5.38 -5.31
CA GLN A 122 -15.65 -6.01 -6.20
C GLN A 122 -15.25 -7.45 -6.55
N LEU A 123 -13.95 -7.70 -6.77
CA LEU A 123 -13.47 -9.06 -6.97
C LEU A 123 -13.57 -9.88 -5.68
N MET A 124 -13.16 -9.31 -4.54
CA MET A 124 -13.29 -9.97 -3.23
C MET A 124 -14.74 -10.33 -2.93
N SER A 125 -15.70 -9.43 -3.20
CA SER A 125 -17.12 -9.69 -2.96
C SER A 125 -17.65 -10.80 -3.86
N LYS A 126 -17.23 -10.82 -5.14
CA LYS A 126 -17.57 -11.87 -6.09
C LYS A 126 -17.06 -13.24 -5.64
N VAL A 127 -15.79 -13.35 -5.24
CA VAL A 127 -15.19 -14.61 -4.76
C VAL A 127 -15.86 -15.06 -3.46
N ASN A 128 -16.12 -14.13 -2.54
CA ASN A 128 -16.81 -14.40 -1.28
C ASN A 128 -18.33 -14.63 -1.43
N LYS A 129 -18.89 -14.43 -2.63
CA LYS A 129 -20.35 -14.49 -2.90
C LYS A 129 -21.15 -13.58 -1.96
N THR A 130 -20.66 -12.36 -1.79
CA THR A 130 -21.27 -11.32 -0.95
C THR A 130 -21.56 -10.06 -1.75
N ASP A 131 -22.56 -9.31 -1.30
CA ASP A 131 -22.89 -8.02 -1.88
C ASP A 131 -21.98 -6.92 -1.31
N LEU A 132 -21.27 -6.22 -2.19
CA LEU A 132 -20.49 -5.05 -1.82
C LEU A 132 -21.43 -3.89 -1.50
N LYS A 133 -21.33 -3.36 -0.28
CA LYS A 133 -22.11 -2.19 0.15
C LYS A 133 -21.25 -0.94 0.09
N HIS A 134 -21.80 0.09 -0.56
CA HIS A 134 -21.20 1.40 -0.60
C HIS A 134 -21.62 2.21 0.64
N SER A 135 -20.68 2.94 1.20
CA SER A 135 -20.94 3.89 2.28
C SER A 135 -20.16 5.16 2.05
N PRO A 136 -20.70 6.31 2.45
CA PRO A 136 -19.95 7.55 2.43
C PRO A 136 -18.78 7.50 3.42
N PRO A 137 -17.75 8.34 3.23
CA PRO A 137 -16.63 8.46 4.16
C PRO A 137 -17.09 8.80 5.58
N GLY A 138 -16.62 8.02 6.56
CA GLY A 138 -16.92 8.24 7.98
C GLY A 138 -16.26 9.50 8.56
N GLN A 139 -15.13 9.93 7.99
CA GLN A 139 -14.48 11.21 8.32
C GLN A 139 -14.58 12.19 7.17
N LYS A 140 -15.15 13.37 7.48
CA LYS A 140 -15.39 14.46 6.52
C LYS A 140 -14.50 15.68 6.74
N GLN A 141 -13.88 15.78 7.90
CA GLN A 141 -13.01 16.90 8.26
C GLN A 141 -11.61 16.40 8.55
N TYR A 142 -10.62 17.04 7.97
CA TYR A 142 -9.22 16.69 8.16
C TYR A 142 -8.44 17.98 8.41
N LYS A 143 -7.53 17.96 9.39
CA LYS A 143 -6.61 19.07 9.64
C LYS A 143 -5.47 19.01 8.62
N ASP A 144 -4.98 20.17 8.17
CA ASP A 144 -3.77 20.21 7.34
C ASP A 144 -2.61 19.57 8.13
N PRO A 145 -2.03 18.45 7.67
CA PRO A 145 -0.93 17.77 8.37
C PRO A 145 0.28 18.68 8.61
N VAL A 146 0.45 19.73 7.81
CA VAL A 146 1.50 20.74 7.99
C VAL A 146 1.40 21.44 9.34
N GLU A 147 0.18 21.68 9.85
CA GLU A 147 -0.05 22.31 11.16
C GLU A 147 0.50 21.45 12.31
N CYS A 148 0.59 20.13 12.10
CA CYS A 148 1.07 19.17 13.07
C CYS A 148 2.61 18.99 13.05
N LEU A 149 3.34 19.77 12.25
CA LEU A 149 4.79 19.62 12.06
C LEU A 149 5.60 20.87 12.48
N PRO A 150 5.38 21.48 13.66
CA PRO A 150 5.98 22.77 14.02
C PRO A 150 7.51 22.75 14.02
N ILE A 151 8.12 21.63 14.43
CA ILE A 151 9.59 21.46 14.46
C ILE A 151 10.19 21.47 13.06
N ALA A 152 9.52 20.88 12.07
CA ALA A 152 10.02 20.92 10.69
C ALA A 152 9.92 22.34 10.12
N PHE A 153 8.90 23.11 10.51
CA PHE A 153 8.61 24.46 10.00
C PHE A 153 9.36 25.59 10.70
N SER A 154 9.92 25.36 11.87
CA SER A 154 10.84 26.30 12.52
C SER A 154 12.24 26.28 11.93
N LYS A 155 12.62 25.26 11.16
CA LYS A 155 13.96 25.15 10.55
C LYS A 155 14.14 26.09 9.36
N TYR A 156 15.23 26.85 9.37
CA TYR A 156 15.71 27.62 8.23
C TYR A 156 16.54 26.75 7.28
N LEU A 157 16.11 26.63 6.02
CA LEU A 157 16.75 25.78 5.02
C LEU A 157 17.60 26.54 3.99
N GLY A 158 17.99 27.79 4.28
CA GLY A 158 18.80 28.59 3.35
C GLY A 158 18.10 28.86 2.02
N ASN A 159 18.80 28.60 0.93
CA ASN A 159 18.28 28.78 -0.43
C ASN A 159 17.09 27.87 -0.79
N TYR A 160 16.85 26.80 -0.03
CA TYR A 160 15.73 25.90 -0.30
C TYR A 160 14.37 26.45 0.20
N GLN A 161 14.35 27.58 0.92
CA GLN A 161 13.14 28.13 1.52
C GLN A 161 12.08 28.52 0.48
N GLU A 162 12.49 29.06 -0.67
CA GLU A 162 11.58 29.41 -1.77
C GLU A 162 10.88 28.16 -2.30
N ARG A 163 11.66 27.13 -2.67
CA ARG A 163 11.13 25.85 -3.14
C ARG A 163 10.22 25.18 -2.11
N ARG A 164 10.56 25.26 -0.83
CA ARG A 164 9.71 24.78 0.26
C ARG A 164 8.35 25.50 0.25
N GLY A 165 8.34 26.83 0.12
CA GLY A 165 7.11 27.62 0.04
C GLY A 165 6.20 27.18 -1.10
N GLU A 166 6.77 26.97 -2.30
CA GLU A 166 6.04 26.45 -3.46
C GLU A 166 5.42 25.07 -3.19
N LEU A 167 6.20 24.14 -2.63
CA LEU A 167 5.73 22.78 -2.33
C LEU A 167 4.56 22.79 -1.34
N ILE A 168 4.58 23.68 -0.34
CA ILE A 168 3.51 23.80 0.64
C ILE A 168 2.26 24.46 0.06
N SER A 169 2.42 25.46 -0.81
CA SER A 169 1.29 26.04 -1.55
C SER A 169 0.62 24.99 -2.44
N ASN A 170 1.42 24.22 -3.19
CA ASN A 170 0.93 23.13 -4.04
C ASN A 170 0.24 22.03 -3.20
N TRP A 171 0.83 21.66 -2.06
CA TRP A 171 0.21 20.72 -1.12
C TRP A 171 -1.17 21.19 -0.68
N ARG A 172 -1.30 22.44 -0.20
CA ARG A 172 -2.57 22.98 0.30
C ARG A 172 -3.63 23.04 -0.79
N SER A 173 -3.26 23.42 -2.01
CA SER A 173 -4.16 23.40 -3.17
C SER A 173 -4.66 21.98 -3.47
N ASN A 174 -3.74 21.01 -3.55
CA ASN A 174 -4.08 19.60 -3.78
C ASN A 174 -4.91 19.01 -2.63
N TYR A 175 -4.60 19.39 -1.39
CA TYR A 175 -5.32 18.97 -0.20
C TYR A 175 -6.75 19.50 -0.21
N SER A 176 -6.96 20.77 -0.54
CA SER A 176 -8.30 21.34 -0.71
C SER A 176 -9.10 20.62 -1.79
N ALA A 177 -8.48 20.33 -2.95
CA ALA A 177 -9.14 19.57 -4.02
C ALA A 177 -9.50 18.15 -3.57
N TYR A 178 -8.60 17.50 -2.83
CA TYR A 178 -8.85 16.19 -2.23
C TYR A 178 -10.05 16.21 -1.28
N LEU A 179 -10.13 17.17 -0.36
CA LEU A 179 -11.27 17.33 0.56
C LEU A 179 -12.59 17.47 -0.19
N SER A 180 -12.63 18.29 -1.26
CA SER A 180 -13.82 18.41 -2.11
C SER A 180 -14.19 17.07 -2.76
N SER A 181 -13.22 16.34 -3.32
CA SER A 181 -13.50 15.07 -4.01
C SER A 181 -14.11 13.99 -3.12
N ILE A 182 -13.75 13.95 -1.84
CA ILE A 182 -14.30 12.98 -0.87
C ILE A 182 -15.72 13.33 -0.49
N LEU A 183 -16.01 14.62 -0.36
CA LEU A 183 -17.30 15.12 0.13
C LEU A 183 -18.39 15.04 -0.93
N TYR A 184 -18.04 15.15 -2.21
CA TYR A 184 -19.01 15.30 -3.30
C TYR A 184 -19.05 14.14 -4.31
N ASP A 185 -17.93 13.44 -4.58
CA ASP A 185 -17.83 12.57 -5.77
C ASP A 185 -17.67 11.07 -5.47
N ARG A 186 -17.52 10.65 -4.21
CA ARG A 186 -17.16 9.26 -3.85
C ARG A 186 -18.27 8.52 -3.08
N LEU A 187 -19.42 8.34 -3.74
CA LEU A 187 -20.45 7.37 -3.34
C LEU A 187 -20.27 6.08 -4.15
#